data_AF-A0A1Q3K8L1-F1
#
_entry.id   AF-A0A1Q3K8L1-F1
#
_cell.length_a   1.000
_cell.length_b   1.000
_cell.length_c   1.000
_cell.angle_alpha   90.00
_cell.angle_beta   90.00
_cell.angle_gamma   90.00
#
_symmetry.space_group_name_H-M   'P 1'
#
loop_
_entity.id
_entity.type
_entity.pdbx_description
1 polymer ?
#
loop_
_entity_poly.entity_id
_entity_poly.type
_entity_poly.pdbx_seq_one_letter_code
_entity_poly.pdbx_strand_id
1 'polypeptide(L)'
;MVNFRDATLRAKVQSFQNEFAAHTQLITYGQFYVTNRLIDMAVGTIQSAIASDVLWALVPEAVKKSAIQKVKDFFNGPPSTLTNAALSALATSLNLPQSVQQLAVPSPSATNEVQQLYTSVWGTPDIGAGPPWFSLDPTMDRIRAASAYEQDKCYPVLQSLAGKLLRARGVSTTAPASRISQGQIAGATVSGAAAGSADPVPQQTIQYSNTVALGVLYGQMTSALVARSVVRCGVLSGASHERSTFPTPEHYVLAFDWALMDGQLVFLCWDPDSFRSNIEDTKLNPTDSLWGPGFTCLFALPDRLSTAFNAGDLIGGVERHHGLNFGDHFTSPRRHAYQVYHLQTLPA
;
A
#
# COMPACT_ATOMS: atom_id res chain seq x y z
N MET A 1 4.63 -23.41 -9.29
CA MET A 1 4.68 -21.98 -9.65
C MET A 1 3.30 -21.42 -9.39
N VAL A 2 3.16 -20.28 -8.72
CA VAL A 2 1.86 -19.72 -8.38
C VAL A 2 1.25 -19.00 -9.58
N ASN A 3 -0.01 -19.27 -9.91
CA ASN A 3 -0.72 -18.58 -10.98
C ASN A 3 -1.54 -17.37 -10.47
N PHE A 4 -0.88 -16.22 -10.32
CA PHE A 4 -1.57 -14.97 -9.96
C PHE A 4 -2.51 -14.43 -11.05
N ARG A 5 -2.47 -15.02 -12.26
CA ARG A 5 -3.38 -14.69 -13.35
C ARG A 5 -4.71 -15.44 -13.28
N ASP A 6 -4.91 -16.24 -12.22
CA ASP A 6 -6.17 -16.93 -11.95
C ASP A 6 -7.38 -15.99 -12.06
N ALA A 7 -8.41 -16.45 -12.78
CA ALA A 7 -9.60 -15.64 -13.04
C ALA A 7 -10.47 -15.42 -11.78
N THR A 8 -10.49 -16.39 -10.87
CA THR A 8 -11.22 -16.30 -9.60
C THR A 8 -10.61 -15.23 -8.71
N LEU A 9 -9.28 -15.24 -8.56
CA LEU A 9 -8.59 -14.22 -7.77
C LEU A 9 -8.83 -12.83 -8.34
N ARG A 10 -8.71 -12.65 -9.66
CA ARG A 10 -8.96 -11.38 -10.34
C ARG A 10 -10.38 -10.87 -10.15
N ALA A 11 -11.39 -11.73 -10.30
CA ALA A 11 -12.79 -11.36 -10.09
C ALA A 11 -13.04 -10.84 -8.66
N LYS A 12 -12.39 -11.45 -7.66
CA LYS A 12 -12.47 -11.04 -6.25
C LYS A 12 -11.81 -9.69 -5.99
N VAL A 13 -10.62 -9.46 -6.55
CA VAL A 13 -9.96 -8.14 -6.49
C VAL A 13 -10.82 -7.07 -7.17
N GLN A 14 -11.34 -7.36 -8.37
CA GLN A 14 -12.21 -6.42 -9.08
C GLN A 14 -13.49 -6.12 -8.29
N SER A 15 -14.09 -7.13 -7.65
CA SER A 15 -15.25 -6.92 -6.78
C SER A 15 -14.93 -5.98 -5.62
N PHE A 16 -13.76 -6.10 -5.01
CA PHE A 16 -13.30 -5.16 -3.99
C PHE A 16 -13.09 -3.76 -4.57
N GLN A 17 -12.40 -3.63 -5.71
CA GLN A 17 -12.16 -2.34 -6.37
C GLN A 17 -13.47 -1.63 -6.74
N ASN A 18 -14.50 -2.38 -7.14
CA ASN A 18 -15.80 -1.84 -7.50
C ASN A 18 -16.52 -1.16 -6.31
N GLU A 19 -16.29 -1.62 -5.08
CA GLU A 19 -16.81 -0.94 -3.87
C GLU A 19 -16.23 0.49 -3.75
N PHE A 20 -15.05 0.74 -4.34
CA PHE A 20 -14.36 2.03 -4.35
C PHE A 20 -14.38 2.71 -5.73
N ALA A 21 -15.26 2.31 -6.65
CA ALA A 21 -15.27 2.85 -8.02
C ALA A 21 -15.46 4.38 -8.08
N ALA A 22 -16.21 4.95 -7.13
CA ALA A 22 -16.39 6.39 -7.01
C ALA A 22 -15.13 7.14 -6.53
N HIS A 23 -14.14 6.43 -5.98
CA HIS A 23 -12.94 7.02 -5.35
C HIS A 23 -11.76 6.03 -5.33
N THR A 24 -11.32 5.63 -6.52
CA THR A 24 -10.29 4.59 -6.70
C THR A 24 -8.96 4.95 -6.04
N GLN A 25 -8.63 6.23 -5.90
CA GLN A 25 -7.38 6.66 -5.27
C GLN A 25 -7.27 6.24 -3.79
N LEU A 26 -8.38 5.97 -3.08
CA LEU A 26 -8.31 5.47 -1.69
C LEU A 26 -7.52 4.15 -1.60
N ILE A 27 -7.77 3.26 -2.55
CA ILE A 27 -7.13 1.94 -2.58
C ILE A 27 -5.80 1.95 -3.34
N THR A 28 -5.60 2.88 -4.27
CA THR A 28 -4.35 3.00 -5.04
C THR A 28 -3.26 3.74 -4.26
N TYR A 29 -3.60 4.81 -3.52
CA TYR A 29 -2.60 5.60 -2.78
C TYR A 29 -2.43 5.17 -1.34
N GLY A 30 -3.43 4.48 -0.77
CA GLY A 30 -3.39 3.95 0.59
C GLY A 30 -2.94 5.01 1.59
N GLN A 31 -1.95 4.70 2.40
CA GLN A 31 -1.51 5.60 3.46
C GLN A 31 -0.95 6.94 2.97
N PHE A 32 -0.42 6.99 1.74
CA PHE A 32 0.16 8.18 1.13
C PHE A 32 -0.85 8.96 0.28
N TYR A 33 -2.13 8.94 0.65
CA TYR A 33 -3.20 9.54 -0.14
C TYR A 33 -3.00 11.03 -0.40
N VAL A 34 -2.78 11.81 0.65
CA VAL A 34 -2.64 13.27 0.56
C VAL A 34 -1.35 13.61 -0.19
N THR A 35 -0.27 12.91 0.11
CA THR A 35 1.02 13.06 -0.58
C THR A 35 0.87 12.88 -2.09
N ASN A 36 0.32 11.73 -2.52
CA ASN A 36 0.17 11.41 -3.93
C ASN A 36 -0.82 12.35 -4.64
N ARG A 37 -1.89 12.79 -3.96
CA ARG A 37 -2.82 13.77 -4.52
C ARG A 37 -2.18 15.14 -4.72
N LEU A 38 -1.35 15.60 -3.78
CA LEU A 38 -0.60 16.85 -3.95
C LEU A 38 0.44 16.72 -5.07
N ILE A 39 1.08 15.57 -5.23
CA ILE A 39 1.96 15.27 -6.37
C ILE A 39 1.19 15.32 -7.69
N ASP A 40 0.03 14.67 -7.80
CA ASP A 40 -0.82 14.73 -9.00
C ASP A 40 -1.14 16.18 -9.39
N MET A 41 -1.52 17.00 -8.40
CA MET A 41 -1.83 18.41 -8.59
C MET A 41 -0.59 19.22 -9.02
N ALA A 42 0.59 18.94 -8.46
CA ALA A 42 1.84 19.59 -8.86
C ALA A 42 2.22 19.23 -10.30
N VAL A 43 2.12 17.94 -10.68
CA VAL A 43 2.35 17.48 -12.04
C VAL A 43 1.35 18.13 -13.01
N GLY A 44 0.07 18.18 -12.66
CA GLY A 44 -0.97 18.85 -13.45
C GLY A 44 -0.72 20.36 -13.61
N THR A 45 -0.19 21.01 -12.57
CA THR A 45 0.20 22.42 -12.61
C THR A 45 1.35 22.66 -13.62
N ILE A 46 2.37 21.81 -13.61
CA ILE A 46 3.49 21.89 -14.56
C ILE A 46 3.03 21.58 -15.99
N GLN A 47 2.17 20.57 -16.16
CA GLN A 47 1.57 20.24 -17.46
C GLN A 47 0.80 21.43 -18.03
N SER A 48 -0.01 22.09 -17.20
CA SER A 48 -0.77 23.27 -17.59
C SER A 48 0.15 24.43 -17.95
N ALA A 49 1.21 24.65 -17.16
CA ALA A 49 2.21 25.67 -17.44
C ALA A 49 2.87 25.44 -18.81
N ILE A 50 3.35 24.22 -19.08
CA ILE A 50 3.95 23.84 -20.37
C ILE A 50 2.96 24.03 -21.52
N ALA A 51 1.69 23.63 -21.34
CA ALA A 51 0.68 23.76 -22.38
C ALA A 51 0.33 25.22 -22.70
N SER A 52 0.42 26.11 -21.70
CA SER A 52 0.13 27.54 -21.85
C SER A 52 1.32 28.39 -22.33
N ASP A 53 2.53 27.83 -22.34
CA ASP A 53 3.75 28.57 -22.65
C ASP A 53 4.04 28.61 -24.16
N VAL A 54 4.29 29.82 -24.68
CA VAL A 54 4.47 30.07 -26.11
C VAL A 54 5.72 29.40 -26.67
N LEU A 55 6.80 29.29 -25.89
CA LEU A 55 8.02 28.63 -26.34
C LEU A 55 7.82 27.12 -26.37
N TRP A 56 7.12 26.57 -25.38
CA TRP A 56 6.75 25.17 -25.36
C TRP A 56 5.77 24.77 -26.46
N ALA A 57 4.93 25.69 -26.96
CA ALA A 57 4.06 25.41 -28.11
C ALA A 57 4.85 24.94 -29.36
N LEU A 58 6.10 25.38 -29.52
CA LEU A 58 6.97 25.04 -30.64
C LEU A 58 7.80 23.77 -30.42
N VAL A 59 7.80 23.21 -29.19
CA VAL A 59 8.59 22.03 -28.85
C VAL A 59 7.91 20.75 -29.40
N PRO A 60 8.64 19.79 -30.00
CA PRO A 60 8.06 18.54 -30.47
C PRO A 60 7.38 17.74 -29.35
N GLU A 61 6.26 17.08 -29.66
CA GLU A 61 5.49 16.33 -28.65
C GLU A 61 6.27 15.22 -27.95
N ALA A 62 7.21 14.57 -28.63
CA ALA A 62 8.08 13.58 -28.02
C ALA A 62 8.93 14.19 -26.89
N VAL A 63 9.42 15.42 -27.07
CA VAL A 63 10.21 16.15 -26.08
C VAL A 63 9.33 16.60 -24.92
N LYS A 64 8.10 17.07 -25.18
CA LYS A 64 7.12 17.37 -24.12
C LYS A 64 6.82 16.15 -23.26
N LYS A 65 6.53 15.00 -23.89
CA LYS A 65 6.30 13.73 -23.17
C LYS A 65 7.51 13.32 -22.33
N SER A 66 8.73 13.45 -22.87
CA SER A 66 9.96 13.17 -22.13
C SER A 66 10.14 14.10 -20.92
N ALA A 67 9.88 15.40 -21.08
CA ALA A 67 9.94 16.37 -19.99
C ALA A 67 8.91 16.07 -18.89
N ILE A 68 7.66 15.77 -19.27
CA ILE A 68 6.62 15.34 -18.32
C ILE A 68 7.02 14.05 -17.60
N GLN A 69 7.64 13.10 -18.29
CA GLN A 69 8.11 11.88 -17.63
C GLN A 69 9.20 12.21 -16.59
N LYS A 70 10.18 13.06 -16.92
CA LYS A 70 11.19 13.51 -15.97
C LYS A 70 10.60 14.26 -14.76
N VAL A 71 9.54 15.03 -14.97
CA VAL A 71 8.79 15.68 -13.88
C VAL A 71 8.12 14.64 -12.98
N LYS A 72 7.48 13.63 -13.55
CA LYS A 72 6.91 12.52 -12.78
C LYS A 72 7.98 11.75 -12.00
N ASP A 73 9.11 11.46 -12.65
CA ASP A 73 10.24 10.76 -12.03
C ASP A 73 10.83 11.57 -10.87
N PHE A 74 10.89 12.90 -11.00
CA PHE A 74 11.28 13.79 -9.90
C PHE A 74 10.35 13.64 -8.69
N PHE A 75 9.02 13.71 -8.89
CA PHE A 75 8.07 13.60 -7.79
C PHE A 75 7.94 12.18 -7.21
N ASN A 76 8.25 11.14 -8.00
CA ASN A 76 8.35 9.76 -7.53
C ASN A 76 9.64 9.49 -6.73
N GLY A 77 10.55 10.45 -6.66
CA GLY A 77 11.76 10.36 -5.84
C GLY A 77 11.47 10.38 -4.33
N PRO A 78 12.47 10.05 -3.49
CA PRO A 78 12.31 10.12 -2.04
C PRO A 78 11.88 11.51 -1.58
N PRO A 79 10.93 11.65 -0.63
CA PRO A 79 10.45 12.95 -0.15
C PRO A 79 11.55 13.89 0.35
N SER A 80 12.67 13.35 0.84
CA SER A 80 13.84 14.11 1.27
C SER A 80 14.56 14.84 0.11
N THR A 81 14.40 14.40 -1.13
CA THR A 81 15.00 15.04 -2.32
C THR A 81 14.07 16.09 -2.94
N LEU A 82 12.80 16.11 -2.56
CA LEU A 82 11.76 17.03 -3.03
C LEU A 82 11.92 18.43 -2.41
N THR A 83 12.97 19.16 -2.78
CA THR A 83 13.29 20.50 -2.26
C THR A 83 13.06 21.61 -3.29
N ASN A 84 12.91 22.86 -2.83
CA ASN A 84 12.82 24.03 -3.72
C ASN A 84 14.06 24.19 -4.62
N ALA A 85 15.24 23.84 -4.11
CA ALA A 85 16.48 23.85 -4.87
C ALA A 85 16.46 22.78 -5.97
N ALA A 86 16.00 21.57 -5.65
CA ALA A 86 15.89 20.49 -6.62
C ALA A 86 14.82 20.78 -7.68
N LEU A 87 13.68 21.37 -7.30
CA LEU A 87 12.66 21.85 -8.23
C LEU A 87 13.22 22.95 -9.16
N SER A 88 13.98 23.90 -8.62
CA SER A 88 14.62 24.95 -9.42
C SER A 88 15.64 24.38 -10.41
N ALA A 89 16.44 23.39 -9.98
CA ALA A 89 17.39 22.69 -10.84
C ALA A 89 16.68 21.92 -11.96
N LEU A 90 15.59 21.21 -11.64
CA LEU A 90 14.75 20.53 -12.62
C LEU A 90 14.17 21.52 -13.63
N ALA A 91 13.56 22.61 -13.14
CA ALA A 91 12.96 23.64 -13.98
C ALA A 91 13.98 24.26 -14.94
N THR A 92 15.19 24.52 -14.47
CA THR A 92 16.30 25.02 -15.31
C THR A 92 16.72 23.98 -16.34
N SER A 93 16.94 22.73 -15.92
CA SER A 93 17.43 21.65 -16.80
C SER A 93 16.46 21.32 -17.95
N LEU A 94 15.16 21.54 -17.73
CA LEU A 94 14.11 21.27 -18.71
C LEU A 94 13.62 22.54 -19.41
N ASN A 95 14.10 23.73 -19.04
CA ASN A 95 13.54 25.02 -19.47
C ASN A 95 12.02 25.12 -19.20
N LEU A 96 11.57 24.71 -18.01
CA LEU A 96 10.17 24.82 -17.62
C LEU A 96 9.74 26.29 -17.49
N PRO A 97 8.46 26.62 -17.76
CA PRO A 97 7.96 27.97 -17.60
C PRO A 97 8.15 28.52 -16.18
N GLN A 98 8.37 29.83 -16.04
CA GLN A 98 8.61 30.47 -14.74
C GLN A 98 7.45 30.24 -13.75
N SER A 99 6.22 30.08 -14.24
CA SER A 99 5.05 29.77 -13.41
C SER A 99 5.23 28.49 -12.57
N VAL A 100 6.11 27.56 -12.95
CA VAL A 100 6.45 26.38 -12.13
C VAL A 100 7.04 26.77 -10.76
N GLN A 101 7.67 27.94 -10.65
CA GLN A 101 8.22 28.44 -9.38
C GLN A 101 7.15 28.72 -8.32
N GLN A 102 5.87 28.78 -8.70
CA GLN A 102 4.78 28.87 -7.72
C GLN A 102 4.71 27.65 -6.80
N LEU A 103 5.19 26.48 -7.23
CA LEU A 103 5.28 25.29 -6.39
C LEU A 103 6.36 25.41 -5.29
N ALA A 104 7.32 26.34 -5.46
CA ALA A 104 8.39 26.61 -4.50
C ALA A 104 8.02 27.68 -3.45
N VAL A 105 6.80 28.24 -3.52
CA VAL A 105 6.35 29.25 -2.56
C VAL A 105 6.27 28.63 -1.16
N PRO A 106 6.95 29.21 -0.15
CA PRO A 106 6.91 28.70 1.22
C PRO A 106 5.49 28.61 1.76
N SER A 107 5.18 27.54 2.49
CA SER A 107 3.87 27.31 3.09
C SER A 107 3.99 27.05 4.58
N PRO A 108 4.06 28.10 5.44
CA PRO A 108 4.25 27.94 6.88
C PRO A 108 3.15 27.12 7.58
N SER A 109 1.94 27.08 7.01
CA SER A 109 0.78 26.33 7.50
C SER A 109 0.69 24.89 6.97
N ALA A 110 1.67 24.44 6.17
CA ALA A 110 1.60 23.16 5.43
C ALA A 110 1.23 21.96 6.31
N THR A 111 1.85 21.82 7.49
CA THR A 111 1.57 20.71 8.40
C THR A 111 0.11 20.68 8.85
N ASN A 112 -0.44 21.82 9.27
CA ASN A 112 -1.83 21.90 9.74
C ASN A 112 -2.83 21.64 8.62
N GLU A 113 -2.57 22.19 7.43
CA GLU A 113 -3.40 22.01 6.23
C GLU A 113 -3.44 20.54 5.80
N VAL A 114 -2.30 19.87 5.78
CA VAL A 114 -2.17 18.44 5.46
C VAL A 114 -2.95 17.57 6.46
N GLN A 115 -2.88 17.87 7.76
CA GLN A 115 -3.63 17.13 8.78
C GLN A 115 -5.14 17.24 8.59
N GLN A 116 -5.62 18.43 8.22
CA GLN A 116 -7.03 18.66 7.91
C GLN A 116 -7.45 17.88 6.66
N LEU A 117 -6.63 17.90 5.59
CA LEU A 117 -6.87 17.11 4.39
C LEU A 117 -6.95 15.61 4.72
N TYR A 118 -5.97 15.08 5.45
CA TYR A 118 -5.94 13.67 5.87
C TYR A 118 -7.21 13.30 6.63
N THR A 119 -7.62 14.14 7.60
CA THR A 119 -8.83 13.92 8.39
C THR A 119 -10.09 13.96 7.54
N SER A 120 -10.17 14.83 6.54
CA SER A 120 -11.32 14.90 5.63
C SER A 120 -11.50 13.62 4.78
N VAL A 121 -10.39 12.94 4.45
CA VAL A 121 -10.40 11.70 3.67
C VAL A 121 -10.65 10.49 4.56
N TRP A 122 -9.87 10.34 5.62
CA TRP A 122 -9.83 9.13 6.45
C TRP A 122 -10.72 9.20 7.70
N GLY A 123 -11.15 10.39 8.11
CA GLY A 123 -12.02 10.59 9.28
C GLY A 123 -13.50 10.33 9.00
N THR A 124 -13.90 10.16 7.74
CA THR A 124 -15.29 9.90 7.34
C THR A 124 -15.57 8.39 7.25
N PRO A 125 -16.77 7.92 7.63
CA PRO A 125 -17.11 6.50 7.51
C PRO A 125 -17.52 6.08 6.10
N ASP A 126 -17.83 7.03 5.21
CA ASP A 126 -18.32 6.76 3.86
C ASP A 126 -17.20 6.79 2.81
N ILE A 127 -17.42 6.07 1.71
CA ILE A 127 -16.64 6.25 0.48
C ILE A 127 -17.22 7.47 -0.23
N GLY A 128 -16.49 8.59 -0.18
CA GLY A 128 -16.91 9.83 -0.84
C GLY A 128 -16.79 9.75 -2.36
N ALA A 129 -17.26 10.79 -3.04
CA ALA A 129 -16.89 11.01 -4.44
C ALA A 129 -15.43 11.45 -4.51
N GLY A 130 -14.66 10.83 -5.40
CA GLY A 130 -13.23 11.02 -5.50
C GLY A 130 -12.74 11.32 -6.92
N PRO A 131 -11.50 11.83 -7.04
CA PRO A 131 -10.74 12.39 -5.93
C PRO A 131 -11.32 13.76 -5.49
N PRO A 132 -11.30 14.13 -4.20
CA PRO A 132 -11.69 15.46 -3.77
C PRO A 132 -10.77 16.50 -4.41
N TRP A 133 -11.37 17.62 -4.79
CA TRP A 133 -10.60 18.81 -5.15
C TRP A 133 -10.06 19.41 -3.85
N PHE A 134 -8.74 19.33 -3.64
CA PHE A 134 -8.13 20.08 -2.55
C PHE A 134 -8.14 21.55 -2.95
N SER A 135 -8.78 22.40 -2.13
CA SER A 135 -8.75 23.86 -2.30
C SER A 135 -7.40 24.47 -1.89
N LEU A 136 -6.31 23.71 -2.05
CA LEU A 136 -4.96 24.04 -1.60
C LEU A 136 -3.99 23.87 -2.76
N ASP A 137 -3.14 24.88 -2.98
CA ASP A 137 -2.11 24.81 -4.01
C ASP A 137 -1.03 23.77 -3.63
N PRO A 138 -0.52 22.99 -4.59
CA PRO A 138 0.43 21.92 -4.31
C PRO A 138 1.86 22.47 -4.21
N THR A 139 2.27 22.96 -3.03
CA THR A 139 3.64 23.42 -2.81
C THR A 139 4.57 22.28 -2.37
N MET A 140 5.88 22.43 -2.58
CA MET A 140 6.89 21.46 -2.12
C MET A 140 6.86 21.26 -0.60
N ASP A 141 6.54 22.32 0.16
CA ASP A 141 6.37 22.25 1.62
C ASP A 141 5.19 21.36 2.01
N ARG A 142 4.05 21.47 1.32
CA ARG A 142 2.86 20.64 1.56
C ARG A 142 3.10 19.18 1.19
N ILE A 143 3.75 18.90 0.06
CA ILE A 143 4.09 17.52 -0.34
C ILE A 143 5.00 16.86 0.70
N ARG A 144 6.03 17.56 1.16
CA ARG A 144 6.94 17.06 2.21
C ARG A 144 6.22 16.88 3.54
N ALA A 145 5.38 17.84 3.93
CA ALA A 145 4.59 17.76 5.17
C ALA A 145 3.61 16.57 5.13
N ALA A 146 2.95 16.34 3.99
CA ALA A 146 2.09 15.17 3.76
C ALA A 146 2.86 13.87 3.92
N SER A 147 3.99 13.74 3.23
CA SER A 147 4.78 12.53 3.30
C SER A 147 5.29 12.23 4.71
N ALA A 148 5.75 13.26 5.42
CA ALA A 148 6.21 13.13 6.81
C ALA A 148 5.07 12.78 7.78
N TYR A 149 3.85 13.27 7.52
CA TYR A 149 2.69 12.99 8.35
C TYR A 149 2.09 11.60 8.11
N GLU A 150 2.14 11.11 6.87
CA GLU A 150 1.50 9.87 6.41
C GLU A 150 2.38 8.61 6.60
N GLN A 151 3.70 8.75 6.77
CA GLN A 151 4.67 7.64 6.80
C GLN A 151 4.39 6.52 7.83
N ASP A 152 3.65 6.81 8.90
CA ASP A 152 3.36 5.88 10.01
C ASP A 152 1.85 5.60 10.16
N LYS A 153 1.06 5.91 9.12
CA LYS A 153 -0.40 5.88 9.17
C LYS A 153 -1.02 4.59 8.62
N CYS A 154 -0.24 3.52 8.44
CA CYS A 154 -0.73 2.23 7.93
C CYS A 154 -1.96 1.71 8.72
N TYR A 155 -1.86 1.67 10.05
CA TYR A 155 -2.93 1.20 10.93
C TYR A 155 -4.21 2.05 10.87
N PRO A 156 -4.18 3.39 11.10
CA PRO A 156 -5.40 4.19 11.03
C PRO A 156 -6.03 4.22 9.63
N VAL A 157 -5.23 4.19 8.57
CA VAL A 157 -5.70 4.13 7.19
C VAL A 157 -6.41 2.80 6.93
N LEU A 158 -5.81 1.68 7.32
CA LEU A 158 -6.43 0.37 7.18
C LEU A 158 -7.73 0.25 7.99
N GLN A 159 -7.75 0.77 9.22
CA GLN A 159 -8.95 0.78 10.05
C GLN A 159 -10.07 1.60 9.41
N SER A 160 -9.74 2.78 8.87
CA SER A 160 -10.71 3.64 8.17
C SER A 160 -11.22 2.97 6.90
N LEU A 161 -10.34 2.43 6.06
CA LEU A 161 -10.73 1.74 4.83
C LEU A 161 -11.61 0.51 5.11
N ALA A 162 -11.28 -0.28 6.15
CA ALA A 162 -12.11 -1.39 6.58
C ALA A 162 -13.51 -0.92 6.99
N GLY A 163 -13.62 0.17 7.76
CA GLY A 163 -14.91 0.77 8.13
C GLY A 163 -15.73 1.21 6.92
N LYS A 164 -15.09 1.91 5.96
CA LYS A 164 -15.71 2.33 4.70
C LYS A 164 -16.23 1.15 3.89
N LEU A 165 -15.42 0.09 3.76
CA LEU A 165 -15.79 -1.13 3.03
C LEU A 165 -16.95 -1.87 3.71
N LEU A 166 -16.88 -2.07 5.03
CA LEU A 166 -17.93 -2.76 5.77
C LEU A 166 -19.26 -2.01 5.66
N ARG A 167 -19.23 -0.67 5.71
CA ARG A 167 -20.41 0.16 5.51
C ARG A 167 -20.97 0.05 4.09
N ALA A 168 -20.12 0.09 3.07
CA ALA A 168 -20.53 -0.12 1.67
C ALA A 168 -21.18 -1.51 1.47
N ARG A 169 -20.67 -2.53 2.16
CA ARG A 169 -21.21 -3.89 2.16
C ARG A 169 -22.47 -4.08 3.03
N GLY A 170 -22.87 -3.08 3.82
CA GLY A 170 -23.98 -3.18 4.77
C GLY A 170 -23.70 -4.10 5.97
N VAL A 171 -22.42 -4.34 6.30
CA VAL A 171 -22.01 -5.25 7.39
C VAL A 171 -21.78 -4.46 8.68
N SER A 172 -22.65 -4.66 9.66
CA SER A 172 -22.57 -3.99 10.97
C SER A 172 -22.15 -4.91 12.13
N THR A 173 -22.27 -6.23 11.95
CA THR A 173 -21.90 -7.23 12.97
C THR A 173 -21.31 -8.47 12.32
N THR A 174 -20.39 -9.13 13.03
CA THR A 174 -19.87 -10.46 12.65
C THR A 174 -20.49 -11.52 13.56
N ALA A 175 -20.87 -12.68 12.99
CA ALA A 175 -21.36 -13.82 13.78
C ALA A 175 -20.27 -14.31 14.77
N PRO A 176 -20.62 -14.67 16.02
CA PRO A 176 -19.63 -15.05 17.04
C PRO A 176 -18.66 -16.16 16.60
N ALA A 177 -19.15 -17.15 15.84
CA ALA A 177 -18.33 -18.25 15.33
C ALA A 177 -17.23 -17.81 14.33
N SER A 178 -17.36 -16.63 13.73
CA SER A 178 -16.41 -16.05 12.77
C SER A 178 -15.58 -14.91 13.37
N ARG A 179 -15.75 -14.62 14.67
CA ARG A 179 -14.98 -13.59 15.37
C ARG A 179 -13.63 -14.12 15.79
N ILE A 180 -12.59 -13.46 15.31
CA ILE A 180 -11.24 -13.59 15.83
C ILE A 180 -11.00 -12.37 16.71
N SER A 181 -10.82 -12.61 18.02
CA SER A 181 -10.45 -11.57 18.96
C SER A 181 -9.10 -10.99 18.60
N GLN A 182 -8.93 -9.70 18.84
CA GLN A 182 -7.67 -9.01 18.62
C GLN A 182 -6.55 -9.67 19.44
N GLY A 183 -5.49 -10.14 18.78
CA GLY A 183 -4.31 -10.59 19.50
C GLY A 183 -3.34 -11.41 18.67
N GLN A 184 -2.25 -11.77 19.35
CA GLN A 184 -1.26 -12.72 18.87
C GLN A 184 -1.90 -14.08 18.62
N ILE A 185 -1.50 -14.75 17.53
CA ILE A 185 -2.15 -15.98 17.08
C ILE A 185 -1.29 -17.22 17.29
N ALA A 186 -1.92 -18.37 17.53
CA ALA A 186 -1.31 -19.70 17.45
C ALA A 186 0.06 -19.86 18.16
N GLY A 187 0.27 -19.13 19.26
CA GLY A 187 1.52 -19.09 20.00
C GLY A 187 2.71 -18.65 19.14
N ALA A 188 2.48 -17.68 18.24
CA ALA A 188 3.47 -17.10 17.34
C ALA A 188 4.66 -16.54 18.12
N THR A 189 5.89 -16.85 17.75
CA THR A 189 7.09 -16.24 18.32
C THR A 189 8.01 -15.77 17.21
N VAL A 190 8.82 -14.79 17.51
CA VAL A 190 9.88 -14.36 16.60
C VAL A 190 11.06 -15.32 16.73
N SER A 191 11.57 -15.79 15.60
CA SER A 191 12.74 -16.64 15.49
C SER A 191 13.73 -16.06 14.48
N GLY A 192 15.03 -16.35 14.66
CA GLY A 192 16.10 -15.77 13.86
C GLY A 192 16.82 -14.63 14.58
N ALA A 193 17.92 -14.15 13.98
CA ALA A 193 18.76 -13.13 14.58
C ALA A 193 18.12 -11.74 14.44
N ALA A 194 18.13 -10.94 15.51
CA ALA A 194 17.62 -9.57 15.51
C ALA A 194 18.54 -8.62 14.73
N ALA A 195 18.00 -7.46 14.31
CA ALA A 195 18.80 -6.38 13.72
C ALA A 195 20.01 -6.01 14.61
N GLY A 196 21.23 -6.02 14.06
CA GLY A 196 22.47 -5.67 14.79
C GLY A 196 23.32 -6.85 15.30
N SER A 197 22.92 -8.10 15.06
CA SER A 197 23.84 -9.26 15.19
C SER A 197 24.91 -9.21 14.08
N ALA A 198 26.07 -9.85 14.29
CA ALA A 198 27.19 -9.90 13.33
C ALA A 198 26.89 -10.50 11.93
N ASP A 199 25.62 -10.82 11.64
CA ASP A 199 25.13 -11.24 10.35
C ASP A 199 24.89 -10.02 9.44
N PRO A 200 25.35 -10.05 8.17
CA PRO A 200 25.26 -8.90 7.28
C PRO A 200 23.82 -8.54 6.87
N VAL A 201 22.85 -9.45 7.04
CA VAL A 201 21.40 -9.18 6.86
C VAL A 201 20.58 -10.05 7.84
N PRO A 202 20.26 -9.55 9.03
CA PRO A 202 19.47 -10.29 10.02
C PRO A 202 18.04 -10.54 9.49
N GLN A 203 17.58 -11.79 9.57
CA GLN A 203 16.22 -12.19 9.18
C GLN A 203 15.48 -12.77 10.38
N GLN A 204 14.33 -12.19 10.67
CA GLN A 204 13.38 -12.76 11.61
C GLN A 204 12.18 -13.37 10.89
N THR A 205 11.71 -14.49 11.44
CA THR A 205 10.54 -15.21 10.98
C THR A 205 9.57 -15.44 12.12
N ILE A 206 8.30 -15.66 11.79
CA ILE A 206 7.29 -16.05 12.75
C ILE A 206 7.23 -17.58 12.78
N GLN A 207 7.45 -18.15 13.96
CA GLN A 207 7.21 -19.56 14.23
C GLN A 207 5.91 -19.71 15.03
N TYR A 208 5.06 -20.65 14.66
CA TYR A 208 3.82 -20.93 15.40
C TYR A 208 3.98 -22.22 16.18
N SER A 209 3.78 -22.16 17.49
CA SER A 209 3.86 -23.35 18.35
C SER A 209 2.62 -24.24 18.29
N ASN A 210 1.52 -23.77 17.66
CA ASN A 210 0.27 -24.52 17.56
C ASN A 210 -0.34 -24.46 16.15
N THR A 211 0.07 -25.38 15.28
CA THR A 211 -0.42 -25.52 13.89
C THR A 211 -1.91 -25.85 13.82
N VAL A 212 -2.44 -26.60 14.79
CA VAL A 212 -3.89 -26.90 14.87
C VAL A 212 -4.69 -25.63 15.10
N ALA A 213 -4.26 -24.78 16.03
CA ALA A 213 -4.90 -23.48 16.27
C ALA A 213 -4.80 -22.57 15.03
N LEU A 214 -3.69 -22.63 14.29
CA LEU A 214 -3.53 -21.90 13.04
C LEU A 214 -4.54 -22.37 11.98
N GLY A 215 -4.75 -23.68 11.84
CA GLY A 215 -5.78 -24.24 10.96
C GLY A 215 -7.22 -23.82 11.34
N VAL A 216 -7.53 -23.76 12.64
CA VAL A 216 -8.82 -23.25 13.13
C VAL A 216 -9.01 -21.78 12.72
N LEU A 217 -7.97 -20.95 12.87
CA LEU A 217 -8.01 -19.55 12.47
C LEU A 217 -8.26 -19.38 10.96
N TYR A 218 -7.71 -20.25 10.12
CA TYR A 218 -8.02 -20.23 8.68
C TYR A 218 -9.50 -20.47 8.40
N GLY A 219 -10.13 -21.40 9.10
CA GLY A 219 -11.57 -21.63 9.03
C GLY A 219 -12.38 -20.42 9.49
N GLN A 220 -11.95 -19.75 10.57
CA GLN A 220 -12.60 -18.54 11.07
C GLN A 220 -12.45 -17.35 10.10
N MET A 221 -11.25 -17.14 9.54
CA MET A 221 -11.02 -16.11 8.52
C MET A 221 -11.91 -16.35 7.30
N THR A 222 -11.93 -17.59 6.78
CA THR A 222 -12.79 -17.98 5.66
C THR A 222 -14.27 -17.68 5.96
N SER A 223 -14.74 -18.07 7.15
CA SER A 223 -16.12 -17.84 7.57
C SER A 223 -16.46 -16.34 7.68
N ALA A 224 -15.54 -15.53 8.22
CA ALA A 224 -15.72 -14.08 8.30
C ALA A 224 -15.83 -13.45 6.90
N LEU A 225 -14.97 -13.86 5.97
CA LEU A 225 -14.95 -13.35 4.61
C LEU A 225 -16.18 -13.78 3.80
N VAL A 226 -16.69 -15.01 4.01
CA VAL A 226 -17.99 -15.45 3.47
C VAL A 226 -19.14 -14.57 3.99
N ALA A 227 -19.08 -14.14 5.24
CA ALA A 227 -20.04 -13.20 5.83
C ALA A 227 -19.84 -11.74 5.35
N ARG A 228 -18.96 -11.50 4.37
CA ARG A 228 -18.57 -10.16 3.84
C ARG A 228 -17.88 -9.25 4.85
N SER A 229 -17.54 -9.75 6.05
CA SER A 229 -16.63 -9.10 6.98
C SER A 229 -15.21 -9.04 6.40
N VAL A 230 -14.27 -8.45 7.14
CA VAL A 230 -12.85 -8.39 6.78
C VAL A 230 -11.99 -8.82 7.96
N VAL A 231 -10.76 -9.21 7.68
CA VAL A 231 -9.80 -9.60 8.73
C VAL A 231 -8.58 -8.71 8.64
N ARG A 232 -8.29 -8.01 9.73
CA ARG A 232 -7.07 -7.23 9.89
C ARG A 232 -5.93 -8.16 10.31
N CYS A 233 -4.85 -8.15 9.55
CA CYS A 233 -3.67 -8.97 9.76
C CYS A 233 -2.50 -8.09 10.16
N GLY A 234 -2.03 -8.20 11.40
CA GLY A 234 -0.78 -7.60 11.85
C GLY A 234 0.40 -8.48 11.46
N VAL A 235 1.41 -7.87 10.83
CA VAL A 235 2.48 -8.59 10.14
C VAL A 235 3.87 -8.19 10.64
N LEU A 236 4.83 -9.08 10.43
CA LEU A 236 6.27 -8.85 10.49
C LEU A 236 6.80 -8.81 9.06
N SER A 237 7.52 -7.75 8.67
CA SER A 237 8.33 -7.68 7.46
C SER A 237 9.57 -8.53 7.68
N GLY A 238 9.86 -9.43 6.75
CA GLY A 238 11.00 -10.33 6.83
C GLY A 238 12.38 -9.69 6.64
N ALA A 239 12.50 -8.36 6.55
CA ALA A 239 13.78 -7.69 6.27
C ALA A 239 14.09 -6.45 7.13
N SER A 240 13.10 -5.69 7.61
CA SER A 240 13.36 -4.50 8.45
C SER A 240 12.81 -4.70 9.86
N HIS A 241 13.68 -4.89 10.85
CA HIS A 241 13.26 -5.14 12.23
C HIS A 241 13.62 -4.00 13.20
N GLU A 242 14.24 -2.92 12.73
CA GLU A 242 14.70 -1.82 13.58
C GLU A 242 13.55 -1.11 14.31
N ARG A 243 12.30 -1.29 13.84
CA ARG A 243 11.09 -0.72 14.43
C ARG A 243 10.13 -1.78 15.00
N SER A 244 10.44 -3.07 14.90
CA SER A 244 9.57 -4.13 15.39
C SER A 244 9.66 -4.23 16.91
N THR A 245 8.53 -4.05 17.59
CA THR A 245 8.40 -4.16 19.05
C THR A 245 7.46 -5.31 19.39
N PHE A 246 7.79 -6.50 18.87
CA PHE A 246 7.00 -7.72 19.11
C PHE A 246 6.59 -7.81 20.59
N PRO A 247 5.29 -8.05 20.89
CA PRO A 247 4.23 -8.54 20.01
C PRO A 247 3.39 -7.46 19.29
N THR A 248 3.86 -6.21 19.21
CA THR A 248 3.15 -5.16 18.46
C THR A 248 3.47 -5.24 16.97
N PRO A 249 2.47 -5.44 16.08
CA PRO A 249 2.66 -5.40 14.63
C PRO A 249 3.33 -4.11 14.16
N GLU A 250 4.35 -4.26 13.31
CA GLU A 250 5.02 -3.15 12.63
C GLU A 250 4.18 -2.58 11.47
N HIS A 251 3.34 -3.43 10.87
CA HIS A 251 2.51 -3.10 9.74
C HIS A 251 1.23 -3.93 9.76
N TYR A 252 0.23 -3.51 8.97
CA TYR A 252 -1.06 -4.17 8.89
C TYR A 252 -1.52 -4.26 7.43
N VAL A 253 -2.06 -5.43 7.07
CA VAL A 253 -2.76 -5.67 5.79
C VAL A 253 -4.19 -6.16 6.06
N LEU A 254 -5.09 -5.91 5.12
CA LEU A 254 -6.51 -6.20 5.24
C LEU A 254 -6.90 -7.37 4.34
N ALA A 255 -7.16 -8.53 4.91
CA ALA A 255 -7.77 -9.63 4.16
C ALA A 255 -9.25 -9.32 3.90
N PHE A 256 -9.65 -9.33 2.63
CA PHE A 256 -10.99 -8.90 2.19
C PHE A 256 -11.77 -9.97 1.42
N ASP A 257 -11.10 -11.03 0.97
CA ASP A 257 -11.69 -12.22 0.35
C ASP A 257 -10.68 -13.40 0.40
N TRP A 258 -11.09 -14.60 -0.04
CA TRP A 258 -10.28 -15.80 -0.08
C TRP A 258 -10.57 -16.63 -1.34
N ALA A 259 -9.65 -17.52 -1.70
CA ALA A 259 -9.85 -18.52 -2.75
C ALA A 259 -8.98 -19.76 -2.52
N LEU A 260 -9.26 -20.80 -3.30
CA LEU A 260 -8.32 -21.92 -3.51
C LEU A 260 -7.59 -21.69 -4.83
N MET A 261 -6.26 -21.73 -4.78
CA MET A 261 -5.40 -21.63 -5.94
C MET A 261 -4.53 -22.87 -5.99
N ASP A 262 -4.73 -23.71 -7.00
CA ASP A 262 -4.09 -25.03 -7.09
C ASP A 262 -4.26 -25.89 -5.81
N GLY A 263 -5.44 -25.80 -5.17
CA GLY A 263 -5.76 -26.49 -3.92
C GLY A 263 -5.20 -25.83 -2.66
N GLN A 264 -4.39 -24.79 -2.78
CA GLN A 264 -3.85 -24.02 -1.66
C GLN A 264 -4.82 -22.90 -1.26
N LEU A 265 -5.16 -22.81 0.03
CA LEU A 265 -5.94 -21.72 0.57
C LEU A 265 -5.13 -20.42 0.57
N VAL A 266 -5.73 -19.37 0.02
CA VAL A 266 -5.14 -18.03 -0.10
C VAL A 266 -6.15 -16.97 0.32
N PHE A 267 -5.69 -15.99 1.10
CA PHE A 267 -6.46 -14.81 1.47
C PHE A 267 -5.99 -13.60 0.64
N LEU A 268 -6.91 -12.98 -0.10
CA LEU A 268 -6.63 -11.76 -0.85
C LEU A 268 -6.59 -10.58 0.10
N CYS A 269 -5.53 -9.77 -0.02
CA CYS A 269 -5.22 -8.71 0.93
C CYS A 269 -5.02 -7.37 0.22
N TRP A 270 -5.44 -6.32 0.91
CA TRP A 270 -5.08 -4.95 0.58
C TRP A 270 -4.07 -4.41 1.60
N ASP A 271 -3.04 -3.77 1.10
CA ASP A 271 -1.91 -3.20 1.81
C ASP A 271 -1.97 -1.67 1.69
N PRO A 272 -2.09 -0.93 2.81
CA PRO A 272 -2.08 0.53 2.77
C PRO A 272 -0.74 1.11 2.29
N ASP A 273 0.37 0.37 2.35
CA ASP A 273 1.62 0.76 1.68
C ASP A 273 1.63 0.21 0.25
N SER A 274 0.88 0.88 -0.62
CA SER A 274 0.58 0.39 -1.97
C SER A 274 1.79 0.27 -2.90
N PHE A 275 2.92 0.89 -2.54
CA PHE A 275 4.18 0.80 -3.29
C PHE A 275 4.94 -0.50 -3.01
N ARG A 276 4.71 -1.14 -1.86
CA ARG A 276 5.43 -2.37 -1.43
C ARG A 276 4.78 -3.65 -1.92
N SER A 277 3.45 -3.66 -1.93
CA SER A 277 2.66 -4.81 -2.38
C SER A 277 2.00 -4.50 -3.71
N ASN A 278 2.48 -5.10 -4.80
CA ASN A 278 1.90 -4.85 -6.11
C ASN A 278 2.04 -6.06 -7.03
N ILE A 279 0.94 -6.80 -7.16
CA ILE A 279 0.86 -7.95 -8.05
C ILE A 279 0.59 -7.45 -9.50
N GLU A 280 1.63 -6.88 -10.12
CA GLU A 280 1.57 -6.22 -11.44
C GLU A 280 1.47 -7.17 -12.63
N ASP A 281 1.86 -8.44 -12.51
CA ASP A 281 1.84 -9.39 -13.65
C ASP A 281 0.56 -10.26 -13.68
N THR A 282 -0.60 -9.61 -13.69
CA THR A 282 -1.91 -10.29 -13.62
C THR A 282 -2.72 -10.24 -14.91
N LYS A 283 -2.24 -9.56 -15.96
CA LYS A 283 -2.95 -9.53 -17.25
C LYS A 283 -2.89 -10.90 -17.92
N LEU A 284 -4.04 -11.48 -18.26
CA LEU A 284 -4.12 -12.55 -19.27
C LEU A 284 -4.28 -11.94 -20.66
N ASN A 285 -5.04 -10.83 -20.76
CA ASN A 285 -5.27 -10.08 -21.99
C ASN A 285 -4.87 -8.61 -21.82
N PRO A 286 -4.53 -7.89 -22.91
CA PRO A 286 -4.19 -6.47 -22.86
C PRO A 286 -5.26 -5.58 -22.22
N THR A 287 -6.53 -6.01 -22.30
CA THR A 287 -7.72 -5.32 -21.77
C THR A 287 -8.01 -5.63 -20.31
N ASP A 288 -7.34 -6.62 -19.71
CA ASP A 288 -7.60 -7.00 -18.33
C ASP A 288 -7.08 -5.92 -17.38
N SER A 289 -7.89 -5.61 -16.36
CA SER A 289 -7.46 -4.81 -15.22
C SER A 289 -6.37 -5.56 -14.46
N LEU A 290 -5.26 -4.86 -14.19
CA LEU A 290 -4.31 -5.30 -13.19
C LEU A 290 -4.97 -5.27 -11.82
N TRP A 291 -4.51 -6.13 -10.91
CA TRP A 291 -4.83 -5.95 -9.49
C TRP A 291 -4.40 -4.56 -9.03
N GLY A 292 -3.21 -4.15 -9.46
CA GLY A 292 -2.66 -2.83 -9.20
C GLY A 292 -2.03 -2.70 -7.81
N PRO A 293 -1.53 -1.48 -7.50
CA PRO A 293 -0.84 -1.18 -6.25
C PRO A 293 -1.69 -1.49 -5.02
N GLY A 294 -1.05 -1.99 -3.97
CA GLY A 294 -1.66 -2.34 -2.69
C GLY A 294 -2.26 -3.74 -2.62
N PHE A 295 -2.36 -4.50 -3.71
CA PHE A 295 -2.97 -5.83 -3.65
C PHE A 295 -1.93 -6.94 -3.51
N THR A 296 -2.15 -7.86 -2.57
CA THR A 296 -1.30 -9.02 -2.28
C THR A 296 -2.12 -10.24 -1.87
N CYS A 297 -1.45 -11.33 -1.52
CA CYS A 297 -2.04 -12.59 -1.08
C CYS A 297 -1.30 -13.15 0.13
N LEU A 298 -2.04 -13.70 1.08
CA LEU A 298 -1.50 -14.52 2.17
C LEU A 298 -1.80 -15.99 1.91
N PHE A 299 -0.76 -16.81 1.88
CA PHE A 299 -0.84 -18.26 1.75
C PHE A 299 -1.03 -18.89 3.12
N ALA A 300 -2.05 -19.73 3.25
CA ALA A 300 -2.38 -20.44 4.47
C ALA A 300 -1.77 -21.86 4.47
N LEU A 301 -0.53 -21.97 4.93
CA LEU A 301 0.20 -23.24 5.02
C LEU A 301 0.07 -23.84 6.41
N PRO A 302 0.29 -25.17 6.59
CA PRO A 302 0.09 -25.83 7.89
C PRO A 302 0.84 -25.18 9.07
N ASP A 303 1.99 -24.57 8.80
CA ASP A 303 2.89 -23.96 9.76
C ASP A 303 3.09 -22.45 9.53
N ARG A 304 2.32 -21.82 8.63
CA ARG A 304 2.58 -20.43 8.25
C ARG A 304 1.41 -19.70 7.62
N LEU A 305 1.21 -18.44 8.01
CA LEU A 305 0.41 -17.46 7.28
C LEU A 305 1.30 -16.31 6.79
N SER A 306 1.61 -16.26 5.49
CA SER A 306 2.53 -15.26 4.94
C SER A 306 2.29 -14.96 3.46
N THR A 307 2.93 -13.91 2.92
CA THR A 307 2.95 -13.63 1.47
C THR A 307 3.86 -14.58 0.69
N ALA A 308 4.62 -15.43 1.39
CA ALA A 308 5.46 -16.45 0.78
C ALA A 308 4.65 -17.71 0.46
N PHE A 309 4.79 -18.26 -0.74
CA PHE A 309 4.02 -19.45 -1.14
C PHE A 309 4.68 -20.79 -0.77
N ASN A 310 5.97 -20.79 -0.42
CA ASN A 310 6.68 -21.96 0.14
C ASN A 310 7.87 -21.52 1.01
N ALA A 311 8.62 -22.47 1.59
CA ALA A 311 9.77 -22.16 2.45
C ALA A 311 10.94 -21.49 1.71
N GLY A 312 11.19 -21.89 0.46
CA GLY A 312 12.25 -21.29 -0.36
C GLY A 312 11.98 -19.81 -0.65
N ASP A 313 10.73 -19.47 -0.93
CA ASP A 313 10.27 -18.10 -1.17
C ASP A 313 10.31 -17.23 0.10
N LEU A 314 10.12 -17.83 1.28
CA LEU A 314 10.21 -17.14 2.57
C LEU A 314 11.66 -16.82 2.98
N ILE A 315 12.55 -17.79 2.83
CA ILE A 315 13.93 -17.68 3.32
C ILE A 315 14.84 -17.17 2.21
N GLY A 316 15.01 -17.89 1.11
CA GLY A 316 15.94 -17.51 0.04
C GLY A 316 15.39 -16.50 -0.96
N GLY A 317 14.10 -16.19 -0.90
CA GLY A 317 13.37 -15.45 -1.93
C GLY A 317 13.13 -13.97 -1.65
N VAL A 318 13.91 -13.31 -0.78
CA VAL A 318 13.66 -11.91 -0.35
C VAL A 318 14.86 -11.01 -0.67
N GLU A 319 14.61 -9.81 -1.21
CA GLU A 319 15.59 -8.76 -1.46
C GLU A 319 16.09 -8.16 -0.15
N ARG A 320 17.41 -8.14 -0.03
CA ARG A 320 18.16 -7.94 1.21
C ARG A 320 19.19 -6.82 1.09
N HIS A 321 19.40 -6.29 -0.11
CA HIS A 321 20.21 -5.11 -0.33
C HIS A 321 19.38 -3.85 -0.07
N HIS A 322 19.93 -2.92 0.71
CA HIS A 322 19.28 -1.64 0.99
C HIS A 322 18.95 -0.92 -0.32
N GLY A 323 17.66 -0.71 -0.58
CA GLY A 323 17.16 -0.16 -1.83
C GLY A 323 15.64 -0.10 -1.86
N LEU A 324 15.10 0.30 -3.00
CA LEU A 324 13.64 0.49 -3.17
C LEU A 324 12.84 -0.80 -2.96
N ASN A 325 13.43 -1.97 -3.22
CA ASN A 325 12.75 -3.27 -3.13
C ASN A 325 13.11 -4.05 -1.86
N PHE A 326 13.78 -3.41 -0.88
CA PHE A 326 14.20 -4.08 0.35
C PHE A 326 13.00 -4.72 1.07
N GLY A 327 13.13 -6.01 1.40
CA GLY A 327 12.06 -6.79 2.01
C GLY A 327 11.00 -7.34 1.06
N ASP A 328 11.14 -7.14 -0.25
CA ASP A 328 10.23 -7.71 -1.24
C ASP A 328 10.69 -9.11 -1.69
N HIS A 329 9.74 -9.94 -2.10
CA HIS A 329 10.05 -11.22 -2.72
C HIS A 329 10.71 -11.04 -4.10
N PHE A 330 11.78 -11.78 -4.38
CA PHE A 330 12.46 -11.83 -5.68
C PHE A 330 11.59 -12.46 -6.78
N THR A 331 10.71 -13.38 -6.39
CA THR A 331 9.87 -14.10 -7.35
C THR A 331 8.74 -13.19 -7.81
N SER A 332 8.66 -12.96 -9.12
CA SER A 332 7.54 -12.22 -9.71
C SER A 332 6.21 -12.92 -9.41
N PRO A 333 5.13 -12.18 -9.13
CA PRO A 333 5.06 -10.73 -9.06
C PRO A 333 5.53 -10.18 -7.71
N ARG A 334 5.95 -8.92 -7.70
CA ARG A 334 6.51 -8.25 -6.52
C ARG A 334 5.48 -8.18 -5.39
N ARG A 335 5.91 -8.56 -4.20
CA ARG A 335 5.10 -8.54 -2.98
C ARG A 335 6.04 -8.40 -1.80
N HIS A 336 5.66 -7.60 -0.83
CA HIS A 336 6.47 -7.49 0.38
C HIS A 336 6.42 -8.78 1.20
N ALA A 337 7.51 -9.13 1.86
CA ALA A 337 7.63 -10.36 2.64
C ALA A 337 7.00 -10.18 4.03
N TYR A 338 5.71 -10.51 4.15
CA TYR A 338 4.95 -10.41 5.39
C TYR A 338 4.67 -11.77 6.00
N GLN A 339 4.79 -11.86 7.32
CA GLN A 339 4.36 -13.00 8.13
C GLN A 339 3.36 -12.54 9.17
N VAL A 340 2.16 -13.12 9.18
CA VAL A 340 1.07 -12.68 10.06
C VAL A 340 1.23 -13.29 11.44
N TYR A 341 1.26 -12.47 12.48
CA TYR A 341 1.29 -12.99 13.85
C TYR A 341 0.18 -12.42 14.73
N HIS A 342 -0.68 -11.57 14.16
CA HIS A 342 -1.79 -10.97 14.86
C HIS A 342 -3.02 -10.90 13.94
N LEU A 343 -4.20 -11.25 14.45
CA LEU A 343 -5.46 -11.22 13.68
C LEU A 343 -6.56 -10.51 14.44
N GLN A 344 -7.53 -9.97 13.70
CA GLN A 344 -8.80 -9.50 14.23
C GLN A 344 -9.85 -9.46 13.12
N THR A 345 -11.05 -9.99 13.38
CA THR A 345 -12.19 -9.80 12.48
C THR A 345 -12.81 -8.42 12.69
N LEU A 346 -13.18 -7.74 11.61
CA LEU A 346 -13.90 -6.46 11.63
C LEU A 346 -15.25 -6.60 10.90
N PRO A 347 -16.35 -6.04 11.44
CA PRO A 347 -16.43 -5.39 12.76
C PRO A 347 -16.26 -6.42 13.88
N ALA A 348 -15.66 -5.97 14.99
CA ALA A 348 -15.32 -6.82 16.14
C ALA A 348 -16.54 -7.35 16.90
#